data_AF-A0A967WBT8-F1
#
_entry.id   AF-A0A967WBT8-F1
#
_cell.length_a   1.000
_cell.length_b   1.000
_cell.length_c   1.000
_cell.angle_alpha   90.00
_cell.angle_beta   90.00
_cell.angle_gamma   90.00
#
_symmetry.space_group_name_H-M   'P 1'
#
loop_
_entity.id
_entity.type
_entity.pdbx_description
1 polymer ?
#
loop_
_entity_poly.entity_id
_entity_poly.type
_entity_poly.pdbx_seq_one_letter_code
_entity_poly.pdbx_strand_id
1 'polypeptide(L)'
;MSITRRTFLKLGLSGSGALILGIAPTARGLQGEPLAQLALNPWVEIGADNRITLIIDKSEMGQGVETALAQILAEELAIEWS
;
A
#
# COMPACT_ATOMS: atom_id res chain seq x y z
N MET A 1 21.32 28.26 -20.88
CA MET A 1 21.35 27.65 -19.53
C MET A 1 20.06 26.87 -19.35
N SER A 2 20.09 25.53 -19.36
CA SER A 2 18.88 24.71 -19.24
C SER A 2 18.47 24.62 -17.76
N ILE A 3 17.28 25.12 -17.43
CA ILE A 3 16.74 24.96 -16.07
C ILE A 3 16.26 23.53 -15.93
N THR A 4 16.97 22.76 -15.10
CA THR A 4 16.58 21.39 -14.77
C THR A 4 15.51 21.41 -13.67
N ARG A 5 14.58 20.44 -13.69
CA ARG A 5 13.51 20.29 -12.68
C ARG A 5 14.03 20.42 -11.24
N ARG A 6 15.20 19.85 -10.94
CA ARG A 6 15.86 19.93 -9.64
C ARG A 6 16.33 21.34 -9.28
N THR A 7 16.80 22.12 -10.25
CA THR A 7 17.24 23.51 -10.05
C THR A 7 16.05 24.43 -9.81
N PHE A 8 14.95 24.22 -10.54
CA PHE A 8 13.68 24.93 -10.32
C PHE A 8 13.12 24.70 -8.91
N LEU A 9 13.08 23.44 -8.45
CA LEU A 9 12.61 23.09 -7.11
C LEU A 9 13.48 23.71 -6.01
N LYS A 10 14.81 23.71 -6.17
CA LYS A 10 15.73 24.34 -5.22
C LYS A 10 15.49 25.84 -5.11
N LEU A 11 15.40 26.53 -6.25
CA LEU A 11 15.15 27.98 -6.31
C LEU A 11 13.80 28.34 -5.68
N GLY A 12 12.74 27.58 -5.97
CA GLY A 12 11.41 27.80 -5.41
C GLY A 12 11.34 27.61 -3.89
N LEU A 13 12.01 26.58 -3.36
CA LEU A 13 12.07 26.33 -1.91
C LEU A 13 12.84 27.40 -1.15
N SER A 14 13.87 28.00 -1.75
CA SER A 14 14.66 29.06 -1.13
C SER A 14 14.01 30.45 -1.18
N GLY A 15 13.12 30.71 -2.16
CA GLY A 15 12.59 32.06 -2.42
C GLY A 15 11.11 32.27 -2.07
N SER A 16 10.27 31.24 -2.13
CA SER A 16 8.81 31.41 -2.19
C SER A 16 8.04 30.70 -1.06
N GLY A 17 8.76 30.12 -0.09
CA GLY A 17 8.17 29.30 0.98
C GLY A 17 8.11 27.81 0.63
N ALA A 18 7.87 26.99 1.66
CA ALA A 18 7.82 25.53 1.54
C ALA A 18 6.38 25.03 1.37
N LEU A 19 6.17 24.09 0.46
CA LEU A 19 4.94 23.31 0.39
C LEU A 19 5.05 22.13 1.36
N ILE A 20 4.31 22.19 2.47
CA ILE A 20 4.18 21.05 3.38
C ILE A 20 3.09 20.13 2.82
N LEU A 21 3.52 19.04 2.19
CA LEU A 21 2.64 17.95 1.82
C LEU A 21 2.51 17.01 3.01
N GLY A 22 1.42 17.15 3.76
CA GLY A 22 1.01 16.15 4.74
C GLY A 22 0.56 14.90 4.00
N ILE A 23 1.43 13.90 3.91
CA ILE A 23 1.01 12.55 3.54
C ILE A 23 0.40 11.96 4.81
N ALA A 24 -0.87 12.24 5.05
CA ALA A 24 -1.61 11.42 5.98
C ALA A 24 -1.61 10.01 5.37
N PRO A 25 -1.13 8.96 6.08
CA PRO A 25 -1.48 7.62 5.64
C PRO A 25 -2.99 7.64 5.46
N THR A 26 -3.47 7.15 4.32
CA THR A 26 -4.91 6.98 4.06
C THR A 26 -5.43 5.84 4.94
N ALA A 27 -5.27 5.96 6.25
CA ALA A 27 -6.04 5.25 7.24
C ALA A 27 -7.40 5.93 7.23
N ARG A 28 -8.21 5.51 6.27
CA ARG A 28 -9.65 5.75 6.20
C ARG A 28 -10.26 5.00 7.41
N GLY A 29 -10.02 5.54 8.61
CA GLY A 29 -10.24 4.87 9.90
C GLY A 29 -9.70 5.61 11.14
N LEU A 30 -9.09 6.80 11.02
CA LEU A 30 -8.51 7.55 12.15
C LEU A 30 -9.54 8.31 13.00
N GLN A 31 -10.56 7.62 13.51
CA GLN A 31 -11.22 8.03 14.75
C GLN A 31 -11.24 6.84 15.71
N GLY A 32 -10.14 6.64 16.45
CA GLY A 32 -10.12 5.80 17.66
C GLY A 32 -9.31 4.51 17.60
N GLU A 33 -8.87 4.04 16.43
CA GLU A 33 -8.14 2.77 16.34
C GLU A 33 -6.65 2.92 16.74
N PRO A 34 -6.11 2.03 17.60
CA PRO A 34 -4.70 2.07 18.01
C PRO A 34 -3.75 2.02 16.82
N LEU A 35 -2.64 2.76 16.90
CA LEU A 35 -1.57 2.77 15.87
C LEU A 35 -1.03 1.38 15.51
N ALA A 36 -1.24 0.36 16.35
CA ALA A 36 -0.89 -1.03 16.09
C ALA A 36 -1.68 -1.67 14.93
N GLN A 37 -2.86 -1.13 14.58
CA GLN A 37 -3.67 -1.59 13.44
C GLN A 37 -3.28 -0.91 12.12
N LEU A 38 -2.30 0.00 12.15
CA LEU A 38 -1.79 0.65 10.95
C LEU A 38 -0.84 -0.31 10.24
N ALA A 39 -1.40 -1.22 9.45
CA ALA A 39 -0.61 -2.05 8.58
C ALA A 39 -0.05 -1.19 7.44
N LEU A 40 1.19 -0.73 7.62
CA LEU A 40 1.95 0.00 6.61
C LEU A 40 2.42 -1.01 5.56
N ASN A 41 1.53 -1.35 4.62
CA ASN A 41 1.69 -2.29 3.50
C ASN A 41 1.60 -3.80 3.83
N PRO A 42 0.45 -4.33 4.29
CA PRO A 42 0.25 -5.77 4.23
C PRO A 42 -0.08 -6.14 2.78
N TRP A 43 0.82 -6.83 2.09
CA TRP A 43 0.39 -7.61 0.91
C TRP A 43 -0.39 -8.86 1.34
N VAL A 44 -0.09 -9.35 2.54
CA VAL A 44 -0.78 -10.47 3.19
C VAL A 44 -1.11 -10.06 4.63
N GLU A 45 -2.34 -10.28 5.06
CA GLU A 45 -2.81 -10.08 6.42
C GLU A 45 -3.44 -11.37 6.94
N ILE A 46 -3.04 -11.80 8.15
CA ILE A 46 -3.66 -12.94 8.85
C ILE A 46 -4.46 -12.36 10.01
N GLY A 47 -5.78 -12.39 9.87
CA GLY A 47 -6.72 -11.90 10.88
C GLY A 47 -6.81 -12.83 12.09
N ALA A 48 -7.16 -12.26 13.24
CA ALA A 48 -7.40 -13.03 14.48
C ALA A 48 -8.62 -13.96 14.39
N ASP A 49 -9.47 -13.77 13.36
CA ASP A 49 -10.61 -14.61 13.02
C ASP A 49 -10.24 -15.76 12.05
N ASN A 50 -8.94 -16.03 11.85
CA ASN A 50 -8.39 -17.00 10.91
C ASN A 50 -8.71 -16.72 9.44
N ARG A 51 -9.08 -15.50 9.08
CA ARG A 51 -9.18 -15.09 7.67
C ARG A 51 -7.84 -14.56 7.19
N ILE A 52 -7.47 -14.93 5.97
CA ILE A 52 -6.27 -14.44 5.32
C ILE A 52 -6.68 -13.53 4.17
N THR A 53 -6.20 -12.29 4.19
CA THR A 53 -6.45 -11.31 3.14
C THR A 53 -5.17 -11.15 2.31
N LEU A 54 -5.27 -11.39 1.01
CA LEU A 54 -4.20 -11.17 0.04
C LEU A 54 -4.55 -9.94 -0.82
N ILE A 55 -3.66 -8.96 -0.85
CA ILE A 55 -3.82 -7.73 -1.65
C ILE A 55 -2.97 -7.84 -2.90
N ILE A 56 -3.62 -7.79 -4.06
CA ILE A 56 -2.99 -7.95 -5.38
C ILE A 56 -3.06 -6.61 -6.12
N ASP A 57 -1.91 -6.10 -6.57
CA ASP A 57 -1.80 -4.84 -7.30
C ASP A 57 -2.00 -5.00 -8.82
N LYS A 58 -2.22 -6.24 -9.28
CA LYS A 58 -2.43 -6.60 -10.68
C LYS A 58 -3.91 -6.65 -11.02
N SER A 59 -4.26 -6.07 -12.17
CA SER A 59 -5.63 -6.12 -12.68
C SER A 59 -5.95 -7.52 -13.21
N GLU A 60 -7.10 -8.04 -12.81
CA GLU A 60 -7.69 -9.25 -13.37
C GLU A 60 -8.56 -8.92 -14.59
N MET A 61 -8.36 -9.65 -15.70
CA MET A 61 -9.11 -9.48 -16.97
C MET A 61 -9.59 -10.82 -17.57
N GLY A 62 -9.61 -11.90 -16.78
CA GLY A 62 -10.03 -13.25 -17.17
C GLY A 62 -8.90 -14.29 -17.23
N GLN A 63 -7.67 -13.90 -16.91
CA GLN A 63 -6.50 -14.79 -16.85
C GLN A 63 -6.41 -15.63 -15.55
N GLY A 64 -7.14 -15.24 -14.50
CA GLY A 64 -7.16 -15.94 -13.22
C GLY A 64 -5.96 -15.67 -12.29
N VAL A 65 -5.37 -14.48 -12.35
CA VAL A 65 -4.26 -14.05 -11.47
C VAL A 65 -4.68 -14.09 -10.00
N GLU A 66 -5.88 -13.63 -9.67
CA GLU A 66 -6.37 -13.65 -8.27
C GLU A 66 -6.43 -15.07 -7.72
N THR A 67 -7.06 -16.00 -8.45
CA THR A 67 -7.16 -17.41 -8.06
C THR A 67 -5.78 -18.08 -7.97
N ALA A 68 -4.93 -17.89 -8.97
CA ALA A 68 -3.61 -18.53 -9.00
C ALA A 68 -2.72 -18.07 -7.85
N LEU A 69 -2.67 -16.76 -7.56
CA LEU A 69 -1.87 -16.23 -6.46
C LEU A 69 -2.41 -16.67 -5.10
N ALA A 70 -3.74 -16.79 -4.95
CA ALA A 70 -4.35 -17.22 -3.71
C ALA A 70 -4.14 -18.74 -3.46
N GLN A 71 -4.13 -19.57 -4.51
CA GLN A 71 -3.77 -20.99 -4.41
C GLN A 71 -2.30 -21.16 -4.00
N ILE A 72 -1.37 -20.42 -4.63
CA ILE A 72 0.05 -20.45 -4.24
C ILE A 72 0.21 -20.04 -2.77
N LEU A 73 -0.50 -19.00 -2.32
CA LEU A 73 -0.46 -18.58 -0.92
C LEU A 73 -0.97 -19.68 0.01
N ALA A 74 -2.05 -20.37 -0.35
CA ALA A 74 -2.60 -21.46 0.44
C ALA A 74 -1.63 -22.64 0.56
N GLU A 75 -0.93 -22.99 -0.53
CA GLU A 75 0.11 -24.02 -0.53
C GLU A 75 1.29 -23.65 0.38
N GLU A 76 1.81 -22.42 0.29
CA GLU A 76 2.93 -21.95 1.12
C GLU A 76 2.57 -21.86 2.61
N LEU A 77 1.31 -21.56 2.92
CA LEU A 77 0.80 -21.54 4.30
C LEU A 77 0.33 -22.91 4.79
N ALA A 78 0.35 -23.94 3.94
CA ALA A 78 -0.14 -25.28 4.23
C ALA A 78 -1.59 -25.30 4.77
N ILE A 79 -2.46 -24.52 4.15
CA ILE A 79 -3.89 -24.41 4.50
C ILE A 79 -4.77 -24.97 3.37
N GLU A 80 -5.95 -25.46 3.72
CA GLU A 80 -6.95 -25.86 2.72
C GLU A 80 -7.61 -24.63 2.09
N TRP A 81 -7.70 -24.64 0.76
CA TRP A 81 -8.42 -23.63 -0.02
C TRP A 81 -9.91 -23.95 -0.04
N SER A 82 -10.75 -23.08 0.53
CA SER A 82 -12.22 -23.24 0.60
C SER A 82 -12.97 -22.03 0.07
#